data_AF-A0A667ZYS2-F1
#
_entry.id   AF-A0A667ZYS2-F1
#
_cell.length_a   1.000
_cell.length_b   1.000
_cell.length_c   1.000
_cell.angle_alpha   90.00
_cell.angle_beta   90.00
_cell.angle_gamma   90.00
#
_symmetry.space_group_name_H-M   'P 1'
#
loop_
_entity.id
_entity.type
_entity.pdbx_description
1 polymer ?
#
loop_
_entity_poly.entity_id
_entity_poly.type
_entity_poly.pdbx_seq_one_letter_code
_entity_poly.pdbx_strand_id
1 'polypeptide(L)'
;MGCCISDPPISNQSIHGVSICTLTAGMMGACRLLSFSKASRQKLDGQQVEVTNDCFDMSPDEEVQVTLKTLPSYCGVTWTRSYRSPGEMHASGRLWYDVNPEKKELTVRVSDMLEDKDYHLRLCRKGFICTGTGSSALIKKEETKKNATLSYSRPLPCLCIEGWSATMDAPRVQVCPFKDRLEELWFGVTYDPVEETLSWEPTCPVTAEITLCQKGEDGVCVDLPRTSQTVGREKVKTTKR
;
A
#
# COMPACT_ATOMS: atom_id res chain seq x y z
N MET A 1 -15.78 -13.72 19.59
CA MET A 1 -16.97 -12.86 19.42
C MET A 1 -17.78 -13.47 18.28
N GLY A 2 -18.91 -14.10 18.60
CA GLY A 2 -19.76 -14.80 17.63
C GLY A 2 -20.79 -13.84 17.03
N CYS A 3 -21.04 -13.96 15.72
CA CYS A 3 -22.10 -13.21 15.06
C CYS A 3 -23.44 -13.92 15.30
N CYS A 4 -24.42 -13.17 15.81
CA CYS A 4 -25.78 -13.64 16.05
C CYS A 4 -26.50 -13.90 14.72
N ILE A 5 -26.99 -15.13 14.53
CA ILE A 5 -27.96 -15.47 13.49
C ILE A 5 -29.34 -15.22 14.08
N SER A 6 -30.00 -14.15 13.64
CA SER A 6 -31.45 -14.02 13.76
C SER A 6 -32.07 -14.44 12.42
N ASP A 7 -32.65 -15.65 12.37
CA ASP A 7 -33.57 -16.09 11.30
C ASP A 7 -34.90 -15.31 11.37
N PRO A 8 -35.70 -15.09 10.28
CA PRO A 8 -35.85 -15.91 9.05
C PRO A 8 -35.99 -15.08 7.72
N PRO A 9 -36.32 -15.64 6.51
CA PRO A 9 -36.39 -17.03 6.06
C PRO A 9 -35.20 -17.44 5.17
N ILE A 10 -34.99 -18.75 5.13
CA ILE A 10 -33.88 -19.47 4.52
C ILE A 10 -33.76 -19.17 3.02
N SER A 11 -32.90 -18.23 2.66
CA SER A 11 -32.08 -18.34 1.46
C SER A 11 -30.75 -18.95 1.90
N ASN A 12 -30.50 -20.18 1.49
CA ASN A 12 -29.31 -20.95 1.82
C ASN A 12 -28.06 -20.23 1.27
N GLN A 13 -27.49 -19.28 2.03
CA GLN A 13 -26.36 -18.45 1.61
C GLN A 13 -25.05 -19.23 1.74
N SER A 14 -24.92 -20.28 0.94
CA SER A 14 -23.69 -21.07 0.83
C SER A 14 -22.64 -20.31 0.04
N ILE A 15 -21.36 -20.45 0.40
CA ILE A 15 -20.25 -19.98 -0.44
C ILE A 15 -20.27 -20.80 -1.74
N HIS A 16 -20.47 -20.11 -2.86
CA HIS A 16 -20.52 -20.70 -4.20
C HIS A 16 -19.13 -20.86 -4.83
N GLY A 17 -18.12 -20.19 -4.28
CA GLY A 17 -16.79 -20.17 -4.85
C GLY A 17 -15.93 -19.06 -4.26
N VAL A 18 -14.80 -18.80 -4.91
CA VAL A 18 -13.90 -17.69 -4.62
C VAL A 18 -13.48 -16.99 -5.91
N SER A 19 -13.22 -15.68 -5.82
CA SER A 19 -12.58 -14.90 -6.87
C SER A 19 -11.17 -14.51 -6.43
N ILE A 20 -10.19 -14.77 -7.27
CA ILE A 20 -8.78 -14.40 -7.08
C ILE A 20 -8.44 -13.36 -8.14
N CYS A 21 -8.13 -12.14 -7.72
CA CYS A 21 -7.77 -11.05 -8.62
C CYS A 21 -6.32 -10.64 -8.39
N THR A 22 -5.58 -10.46 -9.48
CA THR A 22 -4.26 -9.84 -9.50
C THR A 22 -4.37 -8.42 -10.00
N LEU A 23 -3.54 -7.54 -9.44
CA LEU A 23 -3.39 -6.18 -9.91
C LEU A 23 -1.89 -5.88 -9.97
N THR A 24 -1.45 -5.28 -11.08
CA THR A 24 -0.10 -4.73 -11.27
C THR A 24 -0.23 -3.24 -11.58
N ALA A 25 0.73 -2.44 -11.16
CA ALA A 25 0.85 -1.05 -11.59
C ALA A 25 0.92 -0.94 -13.13
N GLY A 26 0.01 -0.18 -13.74
CA GLY A 26 -0.01 0.09 -15.18
C GLY A 26 -0.71 -0.95 -16.05
N MET A 27 -1.16 -2.07 -15.47
CA MET A 27 -1.93 -3.10 -16.18
C MET A 27 -3.37 -3.16 -15.67
N MET A 28 -4.28 -3.66 -16.51
CA MET A 28 -5.64 -3.99 -16.05
C MET A 28 -5.58 -5.22 -15.14
N GLY A 29 -6.28 -5.17 -14.02
CA GLY A 29 -6.36 -6.31 -13.10
C GLY A 29 -7.01 -7.53 -13.77
N ALA A 30 -6.48 -8.72 -13.49
CA ALA A 30 -6.99 -9.98 -13.99
C ALA A 30 -7.64 -10.77 -12.86
N CYS A 31 -8.83 -11.33 -13.08
CA CYS A 31 -9.54 -12.10 -12.07
C CYS A 31 -9.88 -13.51 -12.59
N ARG A 32 -9.61 -14.52 -11.76
CA ARG A 32 -10.09 -15.90 -11.95
C ARG A 32 -11.19 -16.20 -10.95
N LEU A 33 -12.27 -16.79 -11.43
CA LEU A 33 -13.38 -17.25 -10.61
C LEU A 33 -13.33 -18.78 -10.50
N LEU A 34 -13.22 -19.27 -9.27
CA LEU A 34 -13.30 -20.69 -8.96
C LEU A 34 -14.67 -20.96 -8.35
N SER A 35 -15.51 -21.71 -9.05
CA SER A 35 -16.86 -22.03 -8.61
C SER A 35 -16.95 -23.48 -8.12
N PHE A 36 -17.65 -23.68 -7.02
CA PHE A 36 -17.93 -25.00 -6.47
C PHE A 36 -19.26 -25.50 -7.02
N SER A 37 -19.28 -26.73 -7.53
CA SER A 37 -20.52 -27.35 -8.01
C SER A 37 -21.52 -27.52 -6.85
N LYS A 38 -22.83 -27.60 -7.16
CA LYS A 38 -23.87 -27.79 -6.13
C LYS A 38 -23.64 -29.07 -5.30
N ALA A 39 -23.17 -30.15 -5.94
CA ALA A 39 -22.82 -31.40 -5.27
C ALA A 39 -21.60 -31.25 -4.36
N SER A 40 -20.56 -30.52 -4.80
CA SER A 40 -19.38 -30.23 -3.98
C SER A 40 -19.74 -29.39 -2.76
N ARG A 41 -20.61 -28.38 -2.90
CA ARG A 41 -21.05 -27.52 -1.81
C ARG A 41 -21.77 -28.29 -0.70
N GLN A 42 -22.61 -29.26 -1.06
CA GLN A 42 -23.29 -30.11 -0.09
C GLN A 42 -22.33 -31.05 0.65
N LYS A 43 -21.25 -31.50 -0.02
CA LYS A 43 -20.26 -32.40 0.58
C LYS A 43 -19.25 -31.68 1.48
N LEU A 44 -18.96 -30.42 1.19
CA LEU A 44 -17.94 -29.60 1.87
C LEU A 44 -18.53 -28.73 3.00
N ASP A 45 -19.82 -28.87 3.29
CA ASP A 45 -20.47 -28.11 4.35
C ASP A 45 -19.83 -28.39 5.72
N GLY A 46 -19.48 -27.33 6.44
CA GLY A 46 -18.76 -27.40 7.71
C GLY A 46 -17.30 -27.88 7.65
N GLN A 47 -16.72 -28.12 6.46
CA GLN A 47 -15.32 -28.55 6.31
C GLN A 47 -14.40 -27.38 5.93
N GLN A 48 -13.15 -27.44 6.38
CA GLN A 48 -12.10 -26.53 5.92
C GLN A 48 -11.68 -26.92 4.49
N VAL A 49 -11.78 -25.98 3.56
CA VAL A 49 -11.46 -26.18 2.14
C VAL A 49 -10.22 -25.39 1.78
N GLU A 50 -9.20 -26.08 1.28
CA GLU A 50 -8.02 -25.44 0.70
C GLU A 50 -8.25 -25.23 -0.80
N VAL A 51 -8.04 -24.00 -1.27
CA VAL A 51 -8.24 -23.64 -2.67
C VAL A 51 -6.87 -23.30 -3.26
N THR A 52 -6.45 -24.11 -4.23
CA THR A 52 -5.24 -23.85 -5.02
C THR A 52 -5.66 -23.33 -6.39
N ASN A 53 -4.99 -22.29 -6.88
CA ASN A 53 -5.14 -21.79 -8.23
C ASN A 53 -3.81 -21.90 -8.94
N ASP A 54 -3.84 -22.25 -10.23
CA ASP A 54 -2.64 -22.26 -11.08
C ASP A 54 -1.98 -20.88 -11.08
N CYS A 55 -0.67 -20.86 -11.34
CA CYS A 55 0.12 -19.64 -11.34
C CYS A 55 -0.49 -18.55 -12.24
N PHE A 56 -0.26 -17.30 -11.83
CA PHE A 56 -0.46 -16.14 -12.69
C PHE A 56 0.87 -15.81 -13.36
N ASP A 57 0.84 -15.52 -14.66
CA ASP A 57 2.02 -15.04 -15.36
C ASP A 57 2.42 -13.68 -14.78
N MET A 58 3.71 -13.56 -14.48
CA MET A 58 4.29 -12.39 -13.83
C MET A 58 5.66 -12.14 -14.45
N SER A 59 5.96 -10.87 -14.73
CA SER A 59 7.26 -10.45 -15.24
C SER A 59 8.31 -10.47 -14.12
N PRO A 60 9.60 -10.56 -14.44
CA PRO A 60 10.68 -10.38 -13.47
C PRO A 60 10.65 -8.99 -12.79
N ASP A 61 10.97 -8.91 -11.49
CA ASP A 61 10.94 -7.68 -10.66
C ASP A 61 9.57 -6.96 -10.58
N GLU A 62 8.48 -7.65 -10.93
CA GLU A 62 7.13 -7.10 -10.89
C GLU A 62 6.52 -7.26 -9.48
N GLU A 63 5.81 -6.23 -9.00
CA GLU A 63 5.03 -6.29 -7.76
C GLU A 63 3.53 -6.42 -8.09
N VAL A 64 2.94 -7.53 -7.67
CA VAL A 64 1.51 -7.83 -7.88
C VAL A 64 0.80 -7.89 -6.54
N GLN A 65 -0.38 -7.30 -6.47
CA GLN A 65 -1.31 -7.50 -5.37
C GLN A 65 -2.35 -8.54 -5.73
N VAL A 66 -2.39 -9.61 -4.95
CA VAL A 66 -3.37 -10.68 -5.04
C VAL A 66 -4.47 -10.41 -4.03
N THR A 67 -5.72 -10.42 -4.50
CA THR A 67 -6.91 -10.24 -3.68
C THR A 67 -7.82 -11.45 -3.85
N LEU A 68 -8.17 -12.09 -2.73
CA LEU A 68 -9.09 -13.22 -2.64
C LEU A 68 -10.40 -12.77 -1.97
N LYS A 69 -11.53 -13.10 -2.59
CA LYS A 69 -12.88 -12.86 -2.06
C LYS A 69 -13.76 -14.10 -2.24
N THR A 70 -14.76 -14.26 -1.38
CA THR A 70 -15.80 -15.28 -1.54
C THR A 70 -16.84 -14.87 -2.59
N LEU A 71 -17.54 -15.85 -3.15
CA LEU A 71 -18.65 -15.66 -4.08
C LEU A 71 -19.91 -16.31 -3.49
N PRO A 72 -20.99 -15.57 -3.20
CA PRO A 72 -21.04 -14.11 -3.09
C PRO A 72 -20.11 -13.61 -1.97
N SER A 73 -19.73 -12.33 -2.02
CA SER A 73 -18.84 -11.71 -1.02
C SER A 73 -19.50 -11.72 0.35
N TYR A 74 -19.05 -12.63 1.21
CA TYR A 74 -19.64 -12.85 2.53
C TYR A 74 -18.86 -12.12 3.63
N CYS A 75 -19.57 -11.42 4.52
CA CYS A 75 -19.01 -10.69 5.67
C CYS A 75 -17.86 -9.71 5.34
N GLY A 76 -17.73 -9.27 4.08
CA GLY A 76 -16.62 -8.40 3.65
C GLY A 76 -15.24 -9.05 3.77
N VAL A 77 -15.16 -10.38 3.97
CA VAL A 77 -13.89 -11.09 4.14
C VAL A 77 -13.13 -11.04 2.83
N THR A 78 -12.12 -10.16 2.80
CA THR A 78 -11.21 -9.99 1.67
C THR A 78 -9.80 -10.21 2.19
N TRP A 79 -9.08 -11.12 1.56
CA TRP A 79 -7.67 -11.32 1.83
C TRP A 79 -6.86 -10.66 0.72
N THR A 80 -5.91 -9.82 1.08
CA THR A 80 -5.06 -9.14 0.11
C THR A 80 -3.60 -9.26 0.53
N ARG A 81 -2.74 -9.63 -0.41
CA ARG A 81 -1.29 -9.74 -0.20
C ARG A 81 -0.54 -9.25 -1.42
N SER A 82 0.58 -8.57 -1.20
CA SER A 82 1.51 -8.20 -2.26
C SER A 82 2.62 -9.24 -2.39
N TYR A 83 2.97 -9.61 -3.62
CA TYR A 83 4.07 -10.50 -3.97
C TYR A 83 4.99 -9.80 -4.96
N ARG A 84 6.29 -10.07 -4.86
CA ARG A 84 7.31 -9.54 -5.79
C ARG A 84 8.10 -10.70 -6.37
N SER A 85 8.19 -10.78 -7.70
CA SER A 85 9.07 -11.74 -8.35
C SER A 85 10.54 -11.32 -8.20
N PRO A 86 11.48 -12.27 -8.08
CA PRO A 86 12.89 -11.96 -8.22
C PRO A 86 13.16 -11.53 -9.67
N GLY A 87 13.74 -10.35 -9.90
CA GLY A 87 14.19 -9.96 -11.23
C GLY A 87 15.70 -9.92 -11.40
N GLU A 88 16.12 -9.89 -12.66
CA GLU A 88 17.50 -9.64 -13.05
C GLU A 88 17.82 -8.16 -12.81
N MET A 89 18.49 -7.91 -11.69
CA MET A 89 18.86 -6.59 -11.18
C MET A 89 19.67 -5.72 -12.18
N HIS A 90 20.19 -6.29 -13.26
CA HIS A 90 21.07 -5.61 -14.21
C HIS A 90 20.35 -4.66 -15.19
N ALA A 91 19.07 -4.88 -15.50
CA ALA A 91 18.35 -4.04 -16.47
C ALA A 91 17.64 -2.83 -15.84
N SER A 92 17.31 -2.92 -14.55
CA SER A 92 16.51 -1.91 -13.83
C SER A 92 17.32 -0.72 -13.32
N GLY A 93 18.65 -0.84 -13.25
CA GLY A 93 19.53 0.14 -12.60
C GLY A 93 19.47 0.09 -11.07
N ARG A 94 20.54 0.53 -10.41
CA ARG A 94 20.65 0.63 -8.96
C ARG A 94 20.70 2.08 -8.51
N LEU A 95 19.84 2.42 -7.54
CA LEU A 95 19.71 3.77 -7.01
C LEU A 95 20.50 3.95 -5.71
N TRP A 96 21.31 5.00 -5.67
CA TRP A 96 21.94 5.53 -4.47
C TRP A 96 21.41 6.94 -4.22
N TYR A 97 21.29 7.34 -2.97
CA TYR A 97 20.76 8.67 -2.65
C TYR A 97 21.52 9.32 -1.50
N ASP A 98 21.56 10.64 -1.56
CA ASP A 98 21.98 11.51 -0.48
C ASP A 98 20.86 12.51 -0.18
N VAL A 99 20.59 12.76 1.10
CA VAL A 99 19.50 13.63 1.55
C VAL A 99 20.10 14.95 1.99
N ASN A 100 19.61 16.06 1.44
CA ASN A 100 19.87 17.40 1.93
C ASN A 100 18.61 17.98 2.60
N PRO A 101 18.50 17.90 3.94
CA PRO A 101 17.31 18.36 4.66
C PRO A 101 17.10 19.88 4.59
N GLU A 102 18.18 20.66 4.55
CA GLU A 102 18.11 22.13 4.54
C GLU A 102 17.48 22.66 3.26
N LYS A 103 17.87 22.08 2.12
CA LYS A 103 17.33 22.43 0.80
C LYS A 103 16.08 21.64 0.44
N LYS A 104 15.75 20.61 1.23
CA LYS A 104 14.72 19.61 0.93
C LYS A 104 14.93 18.96 -0.44
N GLU A 105 16.14 18.46 -0.65
CA GLU A 105 16.58 17.86 -1.90
C GLU A 105 17.12 16.45 -1.69
N LEU A 106 16.91 15.61 -2.70
CA LEU A 106 17.49 14.27 -2.82
C LEU A 106 18.42 14.25 -4.03
N THR A 107 19.70 14.04 -3.81
CA THR A 107 20.63 13.76 -4.91
C THR A 107 20.68 12.26 -5.13
N VAL A 108 20.18 11.83 -6.29
CA VAL A 108 20.10 10.42 -6.69
C VAL A 108 21.22 10.11 -7.67
N ARG A 109 21.97 9.04 -7.44
CA ARG A 109 22.97 8.50 -8.36
C ARG A 109 22.50 7.14 -8.86
N VAL A 110 22.72 6.88 -10.13
CA VAL A 110 22.31 5.64 -10.78
C VAL A 110 23.55 4.89 -11.24
N SER A 111 23.66 3.62 -10.87
CA SER A 111 24.63 2.66 -11.42
C SER A 111 23.90 1.56 -12.17
N ASP A 112 24.64 0.76 -12.94
CA ASP A 112 24.10 -0.44 -13.60
C ASP A 112 22.91 -0.14 -14.54
N MET A 113 22.86 1.06 -15.13
CA MET A 113 21.89 1.42 -16.16
C MET A 113 22.40 1.02 -17.54
N LEU A 114 21.48 0.80 -18.48
CA LEU A 114 21.81 0.53 -19.89
C LEU A 114 22.52 1.75 -20.52
N GLU A 115 23.72 1.54 -21.06
CA GLU A 115 24.56 2.62 -21.60
C GLU A 115 23.96 3.34 -22.81
N ASP A 116 23.08 2.68 -23.57
CA ASP A 116 22.48 3.21 -24.78
C ASP A 116 21.10 3.86 -24.57
N LYS A 117 20.63 3.93 -23.31
CA LYS A 117 19.30 4.40 -22.94
C LYS A 117 19.34 5.51 -21.90
N ASP A 118 18.39 6.44 -22.02
CA ASP A 118 18.14 7.42 -20.97
C ASP A 118 17.52 6.74 -19.75
N TYR A 119 17.54 7.42 -18.60
CA TYR A 119 17.02 6.89 -17.35
C TYR A 119 16.10 7.89 -16.67
N HIS A 120 14.86 7.48 -16.42
CA HIS A 120 13.86 8.29 -15.75
C HIS A 120 13.98 8.16 -14.24
N LEU A 121 13.81 9.28 -13.55
CA LEU A 121 13.70 9.35 -12.11
C LEU A 121 12.47 10.17 -11.72
N ARG A 122 11.76 9.75 -10.68
CA ARG A 122 10.73 10.58 -10.06
C ARG A 122 10.63 10.34 -8.56
N LEU A 123 10.10 11.33 -7.86
CA LEU A 123 9.53 11.12 -6.54
C LEU A 123 8.07 10.69 -6.66
N CYS A 124 7.69 9.75 -5.83
CA CYS A 124 6.33 9.25 -5.76
C CYS A 124 5.96 8.86 -4.32
N ARG A 125 4.66 8.85 -4.03
CA ARG A 125 4.11 8.33 -2.77
C ARG A 125 3.80 6.86 -2.96
N LYS A 126 4.48 6.02 -2.19
CA LYS A 126 4.29 4.57 -2.15
C LYS A 126 2.92 4.24 -1.60
N GLY A 127 2.09 3.69 -2.47
CA GLY A 127 0.92 2.89 -2.13
C GLY A 127 1.04 1.55 -2.84
N PHE A 128 -0.10 0.99 -3.26
CA PHE A 128 -0.08 -0.16 -4.17
C PHE A 128 0.49 0.23 -5.55
N ILE A 129 0.12 1.40 -6.06
CA ILE A 129 0.76 2.04 -7.21
C ILE A 129 1.51 3.27 -6.69
N CYS A 130 2.72 3.53 -7.20
CA CYS A 130 3.44 4.74 -6.83
C CYS A 130 2.85 5.96 -7.54
N THR A 131 2.22 6.86 -6.77
CA THR A 131 1.62 8.08 -7.30
C THR A 131 2.65 9.20 -7.34
N GLY A 132 2.95 9.73 -8.53
CA GLY A 132 3.97 10.77 -8.70
C GLY A 132 3.68 12.04 -7.89
N THR A 133 4.72 12.67 -7.35
CA THR A 133 4.60 13.95 -6.64
C THR A 133 4.81 15.17 -7.54
N GLY A 134 5.11 14.96 -8.82
CA GLY A 134 5.46 16.00 -9.79
C GLY A 134 6.95 16.32 -9.88
N SER A 135 7.78 15.83 -8.94
CA SER A 135 9.24 15.97 -9.00
C SER A 135 9.84 14.83 -9.82
N SER A 136 10.49 15.15 -10.94
CA SER A 136 11.07 14.17 -11.87
C SER A 136 12.30 14.71 -12.58
N ALA A 137 13.17 13.80 -13.01
CA ALA A 137 14.36 14.09 -13.80
C ALA A 137 14.58 13.01 -14.86
N LEU A 138 15.29 13.38 -15.93
CA LEU A 138 15.77 12.46 -16.96
C LEU A 138 17.30 12.56 -16.98
N ILE A 139 17.97 11.45 -16.74
CA ILE A 139 19.43 11.34 -16.91
C ILE A 139 19.67 10.84 -18.33
N LYS A 140 20.33 11.64 -19.16
CA LYS A 140 20.63 11.24 -20.53
C LYS A 140 21.77 10.22 -20.58
N LYS A 141 21.72 9.35 -21.58
CA LYS A 141 22.78 8.35 -21.80
C LYS A 141 24.15 8.97 -22.08
N GLU A 142 24.23 10.18 -22.63
CA GLU A 142 25.49 10.87 -22.93
C GLU A 142 26.12 11.55 -21.70
N GLU A 143 25.38 11.71 -20.59
CA GLU A 143 25.89 12.41 -19.42
C GLU A 143 27.00 11.61 -18.72
N THR A 144 28.14 12.26 -18.43
CA THR A 144 29.26 11.63 -17.72
C THR A 144 28.95 11.35 -16.26
N LYS A 145 28.08 12.16 -15.65
CA LYS A 145 27.60 11.97 -14.28
C LYS A 145 26.17 11.44 -14.33
N LYS A 146 25.98 10.20 -13.89
CA LYS A 146 24.65 9.58 -13.79
C LYS A 146 23.97 9.96 -12.49
N ASN A 147 23.66 11.25 -12.32
CA ASN A 147 22.97 11.73 -11.13
C ASN A 147 21.98 12.85 -11.44
N ALA A 148 20.99 13.00 -10.55
CA ALA A 148 20.00 14.06 -10.63
C ALA A 148 19.57 14.49 -9.23
N THR A 149 19.10 15.73 -9.12
CA THR A 149 18.55 16.25 -7.87
C THR A 149 17.03 16.38 -7.98
N LEU A 150 16.32 15.88 -6.97
CA LEU A 150 14.86 15.93 -6.87
C LEU A 150 14.47 16.68 -5.60
N SER A 151 13.68 17.75 -5.73
CA SER A 151 13.16 18.50 -4.58
C SER A 151 11.93 17.82 -4.00
N TYR A 152 11.79 17.85 -2.67
CA TYR A 152 10.64 17.35 -1.94
C TYR A 152 10.08 18.41 -0.99
N SER A 153 8.80 18.32 -0.66
CA SER A 153 8.13 19.27 0.23
C SER A 153 8.19 18.86 1.70
N ARG A 154 7.98 17.57 1.98
CA ARG A 154 8.08 16.96 3.32
C ARG A 154 8.70 15.55 3.27
N PRO A 155 9.49 15.16 4.28
CA PRO A 155 10.19 13.88 4.33
C PRO A 155 9.27 12.76 4.84
N LEU A 156 8.22 12.44 4.08
CA LEU A 156 7.19 11.47 4.47
C LEU A 156 7.66 10.01 4.36
N PRO A 157 7.23 9.08 5.23
CA PRO A 157 7.61 7.65 5.16
C PRO A 157 7.30 6.93 3.86
N CYS A 158 6.20 7.32 3.20
CA CYS A 158 5.82 6.77 1.91
C CYS A 158 6.49 7.49 0.73
N LEU A 159 7.29 8.54 0.94
CA LEU A 159 7.97 9.22 -0.15
C LEU A 159 9.17 8.38 -0.60
N CYS A 160 9.13 7.97 -1.86
CA CYS A 160 10.14 7.11 -2.46
C CYS A 160 10.64 7.68 -3.78
N ILE A 161 11.87 7.31 -4.12
CA ILE A 161 12.48 7.53 -5.43
C ILE A 161 12.14 6.29 -6.27
N GLU A 162 11.62 6.52 -7.47
CA GLU A 162 11.38 5.47 -8.46
C GLU A 162 12.19 5.78 -9.73
N GLY A 163 12.86 4.76 -10.28
CA GLY A 163 13.65 4.89 -11.48
C GLY A 163 13.47 3.73 -12.45
N TRP A 164 13.64 3.99 -13.74
CA TRP A 164 13.56 2.99 -14.80
C TRP A 164 14.28 3.46 -16.07
N SER A 165 14.74 2.53 -16.90
CA SER A 165 15.31 2.83 -18.22
C SER A 165 14.24 3.34 -19.19
N ALA A 166 14.60 4.21 -20.13
CA ALA A 166 13.73 4.71 -21.19
C ALA A 166 13.49 3.65 -22.29
N THR A 167 13.04 2.47 -21.88
CA THR A 167 12.64 1.35 -22.73
C THR A 167 11.19 0.98 -22.47
N MET A 168 10.57 0.36 -23.47
CA MET A 168 9.20 -0.14 -23.32
C MET A 168 9.18 -1.23 -22.24
N ASP A 169 8.19 -1.16 -21.35
CA ASP A 169 7.99 -2.11 -20.23
C ASP A 169 9.21 -2.28 -19.31
N ALA A 170 10.02 -1.22 -19.18
CA ALA A 170 11.17 -1.22 -18.29
C ALA A 170 10.75 -1.49 -16.83
N PRO A 171 11.38 -2.45 -16.14
CA PRO A 171 11.17 -2.66 -14.72
C PRO A 171 11.53 -1.41 -13.92
N ARG A 172 10.78 -1.15 -12.85
CA ARG A 172 10.93 0.03 -11.99
C ARG A 172 11.63 -0.36 -10.69
N VAL A 173 12.72 0.31 -10.37
CA VAL A 173 13.37 0.20 -9.06
C VAL A 173 12.88 1.30 -8.14
N GLN A 174 12.67 0.98 -6.86
CA GLN A 174 12.18 1.92 -5.85
C GLN A 174 13.00 1.85 -4.57
N VAL A 175 13.36 3.01 -4.02
CA VAL A 175 13.99 3.17 -2.70
C VAL A 175 13.26 4.26 -1.91
N CYS A 176 13.09 4.09 -0.60
CA CYS A 176 12.29 4.99 0.24
C CYS A 176 13.16 5.61 1.35
N PRO A 177 13.75 6.81 1.12
CA PRO A 177 14.74 7.40 2.02
C PRO A 177 14.23 7.72 3.43
N PHE A 178 12.93 7.92 3.59
CA PHE A 178 12.33 8.43 4.82
C PHE A 178 11.45 7.41 5.55
N LYS A 179 11.55 6.12 5.20
CA LYS A 179 10.65 5.06 5.71
C LYS A 179 10.48 5.09 7.23
N ASP A 180 11.53 5.44 7.96
CA ASP A 180 11.55 5.42 9.43
C ASP A 180 11.12 6.76 10.08
N ARG A 181 10.77 7.79 9.29
CA ARG A 181 10.32 9.10 9.79
C ARG A 181 8.83 9.14 10.12
N LEU A 182 8.41 8.32 11.07
CA LEU A 182 7.00 8.17 11.42
C LEU A 182 6.38 9.43 12.05
N GLU A 183 7.17 10.27 12.69
CA GLU A 183 6.73 11.54 13.31
C GLU A 183 5.98 12.45 12.31
N GLU A 184 6.42 12.47 11.06
CA GLU A 184 5.86 13.30 9.98
C GLU A 184 4.41 12.90 9.61
N LEU A 185 3.98 11.70 10.00
CA LEU A 185 2.61 11.22 9.74
C LEU A 185 1.57 11.97 10.57
N TRP A 186 1.95 12.44 11.76
CA TRP A 186 1.07 13.13 12.70
C TRP A 186 0.98 14.64 12.44
N PHE A 187 1.64 15.13 11.39
CA PHE A 187 1.50 16.53 11.01
C PHE A 187 0.05 16.85 10.64
N GLY A 188 -0.48 17.96 11.18
CA GLY A 188 -1.80 18.47 10.82
C GLY A 188 -2.95 17.78 11.53
N VAL A 189 -2.66 16.99 12.58
CA VAL A 189 -3.68 16.57 13.55
C VAL A 189 -4.22 17.83 14.24
N THR A 190 -5.52 18.01 14.21
CA THR A 190 -6.22 19.11 14.90
C THR A 190 -7.35 18.57 15.75
N TYR A 191 -7.59 19.21 16.88
CA TYR A 191 -8.73 18.94 17.75
C TYR A 191 -9.59 20.19 17.82
N ASP A 192 -10.86 20.07 17.45
CA ASP A 192 -11.85 21.11 17.62
C ASP A 192 -12.56 20.90 18.98
N PRO A 193 -12.39 21.81 19.96
CA PRO A 193 -13.02 21.67 21.27
C PRO A 193 -14.52 21.98 21.26
N VAL A 194 -15.04 22.68 20.25
CA VAL A 194 -16.47 23.02 20.14
C VAL A 194 -17.24 21.85 19.53
N GLU A 195 -16.71 21.28 18.45
CA GLU A 195 -17.29 20.11 17.78
C GLU A 195 -16.86 18.78 18.41
N GLU A 196 -16.03 18.84 19.46
CA GLU A 196 -15.39 17.69 20.12
C GLU A 196 -14.80 16.67 19.13
N THR A 197 -14.20 17.18 18.05
CA THR A 197 -13.79 16.37 16.90
C THR A 197 -12.28 16.40 16.72
N LEU A 198 -11.66 15.23 16.79
CA LEU A 198 -10.28 15.03 16.31
C LEU A 198 -10.31 14.82 14.79
N SER A 199 -9.56 15.64 14.06
CA SER A 199 -9.43 15.52 12.60
C SER A 199 -7.97 15.27 12.19
N TRP A 200 -7.78 14.23 11.39
CA TRP A 200 -6.48 13.84 10.85
C TRP A 200 -6.67 13.20 9.48
N GLU A 201 -5.84 13.60 8.52
CA GLU A 201 -5.82 13.07 7.16
C GLU A 201 -4.40 12.61 6.81
N PRO A 202 -4.13 11.29 6.84
CA PRO A 202 -2.80 10.78 6.62
C PRO A 202 -2.38 10.93 5.15
N THR A 203 -1.22 11.55 4.93
CA THR A 203 -0.67 11.71 3.56
C THR A 203 -0.08 10.40 3.01
N CYS A 204 0.26 9.46 3.89
CA CYS A 204 0.76 8.13 3.57
C CYS A 204 -0.25 7.05 3.92
N PRO A 205 -0.28 5.90 3.22
CA PRO A 205 -1.13 4.78 3.59
C PRO A 205 -0.61 4.13 4.87
N VAL A 206 -1.18 4.54 6.00
CA VAL A 206 -0.86 4.00 7.32
C VAL A 206 -2.13 3.60 8.04
N THR A 207 -1.97 2.69 9.00
CA THR A 207 -3.02 2.33 9.95
C THR A 207 -2.60 2.90 11.29
N ALA A 208 -3.46 3.70 11.91
CA ALA A 208 -3.25 4.26 13.23
C ALA A 208 -4.26 3.69 14.21
N GLU A 209 -3.87 3.58 15.47
CA GLU A 209 -4.79 3.35 16.57
C GLU A 209 -4.94 4.64 17.36
N ILE A 210 -6.18 5.03 17.61
CA ILE A 210 -6.54 6.24 18.36
C ILE A 210 -7.37 5.81 19.55
N THR A 211 -7.03 6.31 20.74
CA THR A 211 -7.77 6.02 21.97
C THR A 211 -7.99 7.30 22.77
N LEU A 212 -9.07 7.34 23.55
CA LEU A 212 -9.26 8.39 24.55
C LEU A 212 -8.40 8.06 25.76
N CYS A 213 -7.85 9.09 26.40
CA CYS A 213 -7.07 8.93 27.62
C CYS A 213 -7.54 9.93 28.68
N GLN A 214 -7.40 9.55 29.95
CA GLN A 214 -7.67 10.40 31.10
C GLN A 214 -6.36 10.94 31.65
N LYS A 215 -6.24 12.26 31.74
CA LYS A 215 -5.07 12.92 32.32
C LYS A 215 -5.15 12.89 33.85
N GLY A 216 -4.18 12.26 34.49
CA GLY A 216 -4.02 12.24 35.95
C GLY A 216 -3.49 13.56 36.52
N GLU A 217 -3.44 13.67 37.85
CA GLU A 217 -2.88 14.83 38.55
C GLU A 217 -1.37 15.01 38.31
N ASP A 218 -0.68 13.91 38.01
CA ASP A 218 0.73 13.86 37.60
C ASP A 218 0.95 14.32 36.14
N GLY A 219 -0.14 14.62 35.42
CA GLY A 219 -0.11 15.05 34.03
C GLY A 219 0.06 13.92 33.02
N VAL A 220 0.17 12.67 33.47
CA VAL A 220 0.26 11.49 32.60
C VAL A 220 -1.13 11.14 32.08
N CYS A 221 -1.24 10.84 30.79
CA CYS A 221 -2.50 10.36 30.22
C CYS A 221 -2.55 8.83 30.28
N VAL A 222 -3.61 8.29 30.89
CA VAL A 222 -3.85 6.84 30.96
C VAL A 222 -5.00 6.49 30.02
N ASP A 223 -4.75 5.56 29.11
CA ASP A 223 -5.73 5.15 28.10
C ASP A 223 -7.00 4.58 28.74
N LEU A 224 -8.15 5.03 28.24
CA LEU A 224 -9.44 4.53 28.67
C LEU A 224 -9.71 3.16 28.01
N PRO A 225 -10.20 2.18 28.78
CA PRO A 225 -10.50 0.88 28.22
C PRO A 225 -11.68 0.97 27.23
N ARG A 226 -11.58 0.25 26.11
CA ARG A 226 -12.60 0.14 25.06
C ARG A 226 -12.90 1.42 24.28
N THR A 227 -12.01 2.41 24.32
CA THR A 227 -12.12 3.61 23.46
C THR A 227 -11.22 3.56 22.23
N SER A 228 -10.44 2.49 22.06
CA SER A 228 -9.52 2.38 20.92
C SER A 228 -10.26 2.12 19.61
N GLN A 229 -9.85 2.85 18.59
CA GLN A 229 -10.36 2.75 17.23
C GLN A 229 -9.18 2.71 16.27
N THR A 230 -9.17 1.72 15.40
CA THR A 230 -8.20 1.63 14.32
C THR A 230 -8.72 2.42 13.13
N VAL A 231 -7.92 3.38 12.65
CA VAL A 231 -8.30 4.25 11.53
C VAL A 231 -7.27 4.17 10.40
N GLY A 232 -7.77 4.10 9.16
CA GLY A 232 -6.99 3.94 7.94
C GLY A 232 -6.97 5.20 7.07
N ARG A 233 -6.95 5.03 5.74
CA ARG A 233 -6.89 6.10 4.71
C ARG A 233 -7.99 7.17 4.76
N GLU A 234 -8.95 7.09 5.67
CA GLU A 234 -10.09 8.00 5.75
C GLU A 234 -9.87 9.10 6.80
N LYS A 235 -10.55 10.23 6.61
CA LYS A 235 -10.56 11.31 7.61
C LYS A 235 -11.10 10.77 8.92
N VAL A 236 -10.29 10.87 9.97
CA VAL A 236 -10.77 10.54 11.31
C VAL A 236 -11.72 11.62 11.76
N LYS A 237 -12.90 11.22 12.23
CA LYS A 237 -13.80 12.04 13.03
C LYS A 237 -14.22 11.19 14.22
N THR A 238 -13.63 11.43 15.38
CA THR A 238 -14.09 10.84 16.63
C THR A 238 -14.90 11.89 17.36
N THR A 239 -16.12 11.55 17.77
CA THR A 239 -16.93 12.33 18.69
C THR A 239 -16.95 11.64 20.05
N LYS A 240 -16.98 12.43 21.12
CA LYS A 240 -17.20 11.92 22.48
C LYS A 240 -18.62 11.34 22.53
N ARG A 241 -18.76 10.10 23.03
CA ARG A 241 -20.06 9.45 23.25
C ARG A 241 -20.37 9.43 24.74
#